data_AF-Q6AHW2-F1
#
_entry.id   AF-Q6AHW2-F1
#
_cell.length_a   1.000
_cell.length_b   1.000
_cell.length_c   1.000
_cell.angle_alpha   90.00
_cell.angle_beta   90.00
_cell.angle_gamma   90.00
#
_symmetry.space_group_name_H-M   'P 1'
#
loop_
_entity.id
_entity.type
_entity.pdbx_description
1 polymer ?
#
loop_
_entity_poly.entity_id
_entity_poly.type
_entity_poly.pdbx_seq_one_letter_code
_entity_poly.pdbx_strand_id
1 'polypeptide(L)'
;DPTYSAVIKGIKEGRNGLGSIYVFGSGNGGLLDDCNYDGYANSPYTVTIGAIDSEDKNFYFSESCPCILASTYSGGENESIYTTDIGKTNCTTEHSGTSASTAIAAGIIALVLSVNPNLTWHDIQALIVETAVPFNLKYPGWGELPSKRYYNNYFGYGKLDAYRMVERARTFKTLNAQTMFSTQLIRINMQFPGTTKHITSSFYIHSGYPEYYNFKNLEYVGVSFHYQHQRKGRLEFSITSPANVTSKLARVRIRDKEGGTFSWVFTTVKHWGESIVGNWTIDVEDKNMWNEQSSIFSWQLHFFGESINSSKAQPPPYPFAHKQPTTAPPPDPGATPPPDLDANPQPQPDPGSPPSSDPESPPSSEPGYQPPSKPGPQPPSEPQPPSKPDLNPPSDPSSQQDPDTSLSSNPTSTSSSEPSPPSPPPAPAPAPPAPPPPPAPAPAPPAPPPPPAPAPAPPAPPPPPAPAPAPPAPPPPPAPAPAPAPPPPPPPPPPRPELEPEPEPEPEPEPEPQPPQPQPEPPVPPPKPQPPPPPPEQKPTSITSSTSTTSSSKTKISTTRKASSTKTSSTTKTSARPSPTEGTFTGSSASHLSFFEKRHLLLQMILLLFFFLFLGYSF
;
A
#
# COMPACT_ATOMS: atom_id res chain seq x y z
N ASP A 1 6.47 -13.86 -5.49
CA ASP A 1 7.28 -12.71 -5.13
C ASP A 1 7.82 -12.93 -3.72
N PRO A 2 9.16 -12.94 -3.52
CA PRO A 2 9.77 -13.21 -2.21
C PRO A 2 9.54 -12.09 -1.18
N THR A 3 9.35 -10.84 -1.59
CA THR A 3 9.23 -9.71 -0.65
C THR A 3 7.94 -9.79 0.13
N TYR A 4 6.83 -10.10 -0.53
CA TYR A 4 5.55 -10.30 0.17
C TYR A 4 5.49 -11.59 0.97
N SER A 5 6.27 -12.62 0.60
CA SER A 5 6.46 -13.79 1.48
C SER A 5 7.12 -13.39 2.80
N ALA A 6 8.03 -12.40 2.80
CA ALA A 6 8.61 -11.85 4.02
C ALA A 6 7.62 -11.00 4.82
N VAL A 7 6.77 -10.17 4.18
CA VAL A 7 5.67 -9.44 4.87
C VAL A 7 4.71 -10.41 5.56
N ILE A 8 4.23 -11.42 4.84
CA ILE A 8 3.35 -12.47 5.36
C ILE A 8 4.00 -13.25 6.50
N LYS A 9 5.30 -13.54 6.41
CA LYS A 9 6.05 -14.17 7.51
C LYS A 9 6.12 -13.24 8.71
N GLY A 10 6.44 -11.96 8.51
CA GLY A 10 6.56 -10.96 9.56
C GLY A 10 5.27 -10.75 10.35
N ILE A 11 4.12 -10.62 9.71
CA ILE A 11 2.84 -10.47 10.42
C ILE A 11 2.37 -11.74 11.15
N LYS A 12 2.95 -12.91 10.85
CA LYS A 12 2.62 -14.21 11.48
C LYS A 12 3.59 -14.63 12.58
N GLU A 13 4.88 -14.40 12.39
CA GLU A 13 5.95 -14.90 13.26
C GLU A 13 6.67 -13.77 14.03
N GLY A 14 6.65 -12.55 13.50
CA GLY A 14 7.26 -11.38 14.13
C GLY A 14 6.66 -11.09 15.51
N ARG A 15 7.45 -10.46 16.39
CA ARG A 15 7.03 -10.09 17.75
C ARG A 15 6.36 -11.24 18.51
N ASN A 16 6.96 -12.44 18.49
CA ASN A 16 6.47 -13.66 19.15
C ASN A 16 5.04 -14.05 18.73
N GLY A 17 4.68 -13.84 17.46
CA GLY A 17 3.35 -14.14 16.92
C GLY A 17 2.34 -12.98 17.02
N LEU A 18 2.70 -11.84 17.63
CA LEU A 18 1.88 -10.61 17.58
C LEU A 18 1.96 -9.92 16.20
N GLY A 19 2.94 -10.29 15.38
CA GLY A 19 3.22 -9.76 14.07
C GLY A 19 4.05 -8.48 14.07
N SER A 20 4.97 -8.40 13.11
CA SER A 20 5.68 -7.18 12.73
C SER A 20 4.70 -6.13 12.20
N ILE A 21 4.91 -4.88 12.56
CA ILE A 21 4.14 -3.75 12.03
C ILE A 21 4.96 -3.10 10.92
N TYR A 22 4.38 -3.01 9.73
CA TYR A 22 4.97 -2.37 8.57
C TYR A 22 4.30 -1.01 8.36
N VAL A 23 5.07 0.07 8.38
CA VAL A 23 4.58 1.43 8.08
C VAL A 23 5.14 1.84 6.72
N PHE A 24 4.30 2.40 5.86
CA PHE A 24 4.66 2.77 4.49
C PHE A 24 4.13 4.16 4.15
N GLY A 25 4.86 4.93 3.36
CA GLY A 25 4.39 6.24 2.88
C GLY A 25 3.42 6.06 1.72
N SER A 26 2.44 6.95 1.55
CA SER A 26 1.55 6.90 0.38
C SER A 26 2.34 7.09 -0.92
N GLY A 27 3.31 7.99 -0.93
CA GLY A 27 4.22 8.21 -2.08
C GLY A 27 4.47 9.70 -2.31
N ASN A 28 5.23 10.04 -3.36
CA ASN A 28 5.63 11.43 -3.65
C ASN A 28 5.28 11.90 -5.08
N GLY A 29 4.49 11.12 -5.83
CA GLY A 29 4.00 11.42 -7.18
C GLY A 29 2.83 12.42 -7.25
N GLY A 30 2.19 12.75 -6.12
CA GLY A 30 1.17 13.79 -5.99
C GLY A 30 -0.06 13.59 -6.88
N LEU A 31 -0.37 14.60 -7.71
CA LEU A 31 -1.46 14.55 -8.70
C LEU A 31 -1.13 13.74 -9.96
N LEU A 32 0.11 13.29 -10.12
CA LEU A 32 0.57 12.56 -11.31
C LEU A 32 0.54 11.04 -11.11
N ASP A 33 0.39 10.60 -9.86
CA ASP A 33 0.34 9.19 -9.47
C ASP A 33 -0.82 8.91 -8.49
N ASP A 34 -0.99 7.65 -8.12
CA ASP A 34 -2.03 7.19 -7.22
C ASP A 34 -1.52 5.95 -6.49
N CYS A 35 -1.46 6.05 -5.17
CA CYS A 35 -0.80 5.06 -4.32
C CYS A 35 -1.50 3.70 -4.29
N ASN A 36 -2.69 3.55 -4.90
CA ASN A 36 -3.30 2.24 -5.12
C ASN A 36 -2.65 1.44 -6.26
N TYR A 37 -1.71 2.03 -7.02
CA TYR A 37 -0.84 1.33 -7.98
C TYR A 37 0.50 0.87 -7.38
N ASP A 38 0.80 1.22 -6.12
CA ASP A 38 1.93 0.65 -5.37
C ASP A 38 1.42 -0.53 -4.52
N GLY A 39 1.96 -1.73 -4.78
CA GLY A 39 1.57 -2.96 -4.09
C GLY A 39 2.03 -3.08 -2.64
N TYR A 40 2.97 -2.23 -2.21
CA TYR A 40 3.35 -2.05 -0.81
C TYR A 40 2.37 -1.10 -0.12
N ALA A 41 2.09 0.06 -0.70
CA ALA A 41 1.16 1.03 -0.12
C ALA A 41 -0.30 0.52 -0.09
N ASN A 42 -0.71 -0.30 -1.07
CA ASN A 42 -2.06 -0.85 -1.12
C ASN A 42 -2.24 -2.19 -0.39
N SER A 43 -1.19 -2.70 0.27
CA SER A 43 -1.29 -3.93 1.05
C SER A 43 -2.14 -3.72 2.30
N PRO A 44 -3.13 -4.58 2.61
CA PRO A 44 -3.83 -4.54 3.90
C PRO A 44 -2.93 -4.93 5.09
N TYR A 45 -1.68 -5.31 4.84
CA TYR A 45 -0.68 -5.67 5.87
C TYR A 45 0.31 -4.55 6.18
N THR A 46 0.12 -3.37 5.58
CA THR A 46 0.90 -2.16 5.84
C THR A 46 0.01 -1.06 6.41
N VAL A 47 0.60 -0.20 7.24
CA VAL A 47 0.00 1.05 7.71
C VAL A 47 0.44 2.13 6.76
N THR A 48 -0.42 2.50 5.82
CA THR A 48 -0.11 3.49 4.78
C THR A 48 -0.43 4.91 5.24
N ILE A 49 0.57 5.78 5.20
CA ILE A 49 0.58 7.11 5.81
C ILE A 49 0.73 8.20 4.75
N GLY A 50 -0.23 9.13 4.70
CA GLY A 50 -0.13 10.36 3.90
C GLY A 50 0.64 11.47 4.63
N ALA A 51 0.98 12.54 3.90
CA ALA A 51 1.72 13.69 4.44
C ALA A 51 0.86 14.97 4.52
N ILE A 52 0.99 15.69 5.63
CA ILE A 52 0.41 17.03 5.84
C ILE A 52 1.46 18.04 6.31
N ASP A 53 1.27 19.31 5.99
CA ASP A 53 2.08 20.42 6.53
C ASP A 53 1.68 20.77 7.98
N SER A 54 2.39 21.68 8.64
CA SER A 54 2.10 22.03 10.04
C SER A 54 0.75 22.76 10.21
N GLU A 55 0.23 23.35 9.13
CA GLU A 55 -1.06 24.04 9.08
C GLU A 55 -2.25 23.09 8.79
N ASP A 56 -2.05 21.78 8.90
CA ASP A 56 -3.06 20.73 8.63
C ASP A 56 -3.61 20.78 7.18
N LYS A 57 -2.73 21.02 6.19
CA LYS A 57 -3.06 21.00 4.74
C LYS A 57 -2.31 19.91 3.99
N ASN A 58 -2.80 19.58 2.80
CA ASN A 58 -2.22 18.56 1.92
C ASN A 58 -0.95 19.06 1.20
N PHE A 59 0.13 18.29 1.23
CA PHE A 59 1.29 18.52 0.36
C PHE A 59 1.02 18.15 -1.10
N TYR A 60 1.54 18.96 -2.04
CA TYR A 60 1.39 18.73 -3.48
C TYR A 60 2.00 17.40 -3.96
N PHE A 61 3.01 16.89 -3.25
CA PHE A 61 3.67 15.61 -3.53
C PHE A 61 2.91 14.40 -2.94
N SER A 62 2.06 14.59 -1.92
CA SER A 62 1.42 13.46 -1.24
C SER A 62 0.46 12.77 -2.19
N GLU A 63 0.72 11.50 -2.47
CA GLU A 63 -0.19 10.68 -3.27
C GLU A 63 -1.48 10.41 -2.51
N SER A 64 -2.56 10.20 -3.27
CA SER A 64 -3.89 9.94 -2.77
C SER A 64 -4.44 8.64 -3.33
N CYS A 65 -5.01 7.85 -2.44
CA CYS A 65 -5.67 6.58 -2.70
C CYS A 65 -6.49 6.17 -1.46
N PRO A 66 -7.53 5.32 -1.59
CA PRO A 66 -8.39 4.96 -0.46
C PRO A 66 -7.80 3.83 0.42
N CYS A 67 -6.51 3.47 0.27
CA CYS A 67 -5.80 2.58 1.19
C CYS A 67 -4.97 3.33 2.26
N ILE A 68 -4.89 4.66 2.19
CA ILE A 68 -4.29 5.47 3.26
C ILE A 68 -5.13 5.31 4.53
N LEU A 69 -4.48 4.94 5.64
CA LEU A 69 -5.15 4.73 6.93
C LEU A 69 -5.26 6.04 7.73
N ALA A 70 -4.20 6.83 7.71
CA ALA A 70 -4.08 8.12 8.40
C ALA A 70 -2.95 8.96 7.76
N SER A 71 -2.73 10.18 8.26
CA SER A 71 -1.58 11.01 7.88
C SER A 71 -0.80 11.50 9.09
N THR A 72 0.43 11.96 8.87
CA THR A 72 1.22 12.72 9.85
C THR A 72 1.97 13.86 9.18
N TYR A 73 2.58 14.72 9.99
CA TYR A 73 3.36 15.86 9.53
C TYR A 73 4.53 15.47 8.60
N SER A 74 4.92 16.39 7.72
CA SER A 74 6.13 16.33 6.89
C SER A 74 6.67 17.74 6.63
N GLY A 75 7.78 17.82 5.90
CA GLY A 75 8.40 19.05 5.42
C GLY A 75 8.08 19.37 3.96
N GLY A 76 8.23 20.66 3.64
CA GLY A 76 8.18 21.27 2.32
C GLY A 76 8.89 22.64 2.33
N GLU A 77 8.55 23.53 1.39
CA GLU A 77 9.33 24.74 1.08
C GLU A 77 9.44 25.76 2.24
N ASN A 78 8.41 25.89 3.07
CA ASN A 78 8.36 26.90 4.14
C ASN A 78 8.66 26.34 5.54
N GLU A 79 8.50 25.03 5.74
CA GLU A 79 8.59 24.34 7.02
C GLU A 79 9.09 22.93 6.79
N SER A 80 9.99 22.41 7.63
CA SER A 80 10.64 21.11 7.38
C SER A 80 10.74 20.26 8.65
N ILE A 81 10.94 18.94 8.47
CA ILE A 81 11.22 18.05 9.60
C ILE A 81 12.69 18.21 9.99
N TYR A 82 12.90 18.66 11.22
CA TYR A 82 14.21 18.79 11.84
C TYR A 82 14.63 17.42 12.39
N THR A 83 15.74 16.87 11.91
CA THR A 83 16.22 15.54 12.32
C THR A 83 17.73 15.38 12.16
N THR A 84 18.29 14.28 12.62
CA THR A 84 19.70 13.91 12.42
C THR A 84 20.00 13.61 10.95
N ASP A 85 21.21 13.93 10.50
CA ASP A 85 21.68 13.70 9.12
C ASP A 85 23.05 12.98 9.09
N ILE A 86 23.48 12.54 7.90
CA ILE A 86 24.72 11.79 7.66
C ILE A 86 25.92 12.55 8.21
N GLY A 87 26.48 12.04 9.30
CA GLY A 87 27.62 12.61 10.01
C GLY A 87 27.65 12.12 11.46
N LYS A 88 28.63 12.57 12.25
CA LYS A 88 28.68 12.24 13.69
C LYS A 88 27.75 13.10 14.54
N THR A 89 27.51 14.33 14.10
CA THR A 89 26.76 15.38 14.81
C THR A 89 25.99 16.26 13.84
N ASN A 90 25.69 15.75 12.65
CA ASN A 90 25.00 16.52 11.61
C ASN A 90 23.49 16.45 11.84
N CYS A 91 22.82 17.55 11.52
CA CYS A 91 21.37 17.68 11.53
C CYS A 91 20.93 18.26 10.20
N THR A 92 19.74 17.88 9.74
CA THR A 92 19.07 18.47 8.58
C THR A 92 17.84 19.25 9.04
N THR A 93 17.59 20.35 8.35
CA THR A 93 16.38 21.19 8.47
C THR A 93 15.58 21.15 7.17
N GLU A 94 15.75 20.11 6.35
CA GLU A 94 15.20 20.00 4.99
C GLU A 94 14.49 18.63 4.75
N HIS A 95 14.34 17.80 5.79
CA HIS A 95 13.72 16.49 5.64
C HIS A 95 12.21 16.62 5.36
N SER A 96 11.76 15.93 4.32
CA SER A 96 10.49 16.16 3.63
C SER A 96 9.98 14.89 2.95
N GLY A 97 8.81 14.97 2.30
CA GLY A 97 8.18 13.84 1.61
C GLY A 97 7.39 12.92 2.55
N THR A 98 6.60 11.99 1.99
CA THR A 98 5.86 10.98 2.79
C THR A 98 6.79 10.05 3.58
N SER A 99 8.07 9.98 3.22
CA SER A 99 9.13 9.32 3.99
C SER A 99 9.25 9.86 5.43
N ALA A 100 9.19 11.18 5.60
CA ALA A 100 9.28 11.81 6.92
C ALA A 100 8.03 11.51 7.77
N SER A 101 6.84 11.54 7.15
CA SER A 101 5.59 11.14 7.79
C SER A 101 5.62 9.68 8.26
N THR A 102 6.11 8.78 7.40
CA THR A 102 6.27 7.35 7.72
C THR A 102 7.11 7.14 8.98
N ALA A 103 8.20 7.88 9.13
CA ALA A 103 9.07 7.81 10.32
C ALA A 103 8.36 8.34 11.59
N ILE A 104 7.60 9.44 11.50
CA ILE A 104 6.82 9.97 12.62
C ILE A 104 5.75 8.98 13.06
N ALA A 105 4.99 8.40 12.12
CA ALA A 105 3.99 7.39 12.41
C ALA A 105 4.60 6.14 13.08
N ALA A 106 5.76 5.66 12.62
CA ALA A 106 6.49 4.57 13.28
C ALA A 106 6.91 4.93 14.71
N GLY A 107 7.35 6.17 14.96
CA GLY A 107 7.65 6.68 16.30
C GLY A 107 6.43 6.70 17.23
N ILE A 108 5.26 7.15 16.74
CA ILE A 108 4.00 7.13 17.50
C ILE A 108 3.58 5.68 17.84
N ILE A 109 3.71 4.76 16.89
CA ILE A 109 3.43 3.34 17.11
C ILE A 109 4.40 2.74 18.15
N ALA A 110 5.66 3.15 18.18
CA ALA A 110 6.61 2.72 19.23
C ALA A 110 6.18 3.20 20.63
N LEU A 111 5.65 4.43 20.77
CA LEU A 111 5.08 4.93 22.04
C LEU A 111 3.86 4.09 22.47
N VAL A 112 2.98 3.74 21.54
CA VAL A 112 1.83 2.86 21.79
C VAL A 112 2.27 1.48 22.31
N LEU A 113 3.26 0.86 21.64
CA LEU A 113 3.78 -0.44 22.06
C LEU A 113 4.55 -0.38 23.39
N SER A 114 5.07 0.79 23.78
CA SER A 114 5.73 0.97 25.08
C SER A 114 4.76 0.86 26.26
N VAL A 115 3.48 1.22 26.06
CA VAL A 115 2.42 1.12 27.09
C VAL A 115 1.59 -0.16 26.98
N ASN A 116 1.49 -0.76 25.79
CA ASN A 116 0.84 -2.06 25.59
C ASN A 116 1.63 -2.90 24.54
N PRO A 117 2.65 -3.67 24.97
CA PRO A 117 3.48 -4.44 24.05
C PRO A 117 2.76 -5.66 23.45
N ASN A 118 1.58 -6.00 23.97
CA ASN A 118 0.77 -7.15 23.54
C ASN A 118 -0.14 -6.85 22.35
N LEU A 119 -0.22 -5.61 21.87
CA LEU A 119 -1.00 -5.25 20.68
C LEU A 119 -0.44 -5.94 19.44
N THR A 120 -1.30 -6.61 18.68
CA THR A 120 -0.95 -7.22 17.40
C THR A 120 -0.77 -6.16 16.31
N TRP A 121 -0.16 -6.53 15.18
CA TRP A 121 -0.09 -5.67 13.98
C TRP A 121 -1.49 -5.22 13.51
N HIS A 122 -2.48 -6.10 13.69
CA HIS A 122 -3.89 -5.92 13.35
C HIS A 122 -4.59 -4.95 14.32
N ASP A 123 -4.34 -5.08 15.63
CA ASP A 123 -4.83 -4.13 16.65
C ASP A 123 -4.33 -2.70 16.40
N ILE A 124 -3.10 -2.53 15.92
CA ILE A 124 -2.53 -1.20 15.65
C ILE A 124 -3.30 -0.49 14.52
N GLN A 125 -3.71 -1.20 13.46
CA GLN A 125 -4.52 -0.61 12.40
C GLN A 125 -5.90 -0.17 12.95
N ALA A 126 -6.55 -1.02 13.73
CA ALA A 126 -7.84 -0.71 14.34
C ALA A 126 -7.76 0.46 15.33
N LEU A 127 -6.70 0.54 16.12
CA LEU A 127 -6.41 1.65 17.03
C LEU A 127 -6.26 2.96 16.27
N ILE A 128 -5.58 2.97 15.12
CA ILE A 128 -5.48 4.16 14.26
C ILE A 128 -6.87 4.60 13.77
N VAL A 129 -7.69 3.68 13.26
CA VAL A 129 -9.06 3.99 12.80
C VAL A 129 -9.98 4.46 13.93
N GLU A 130 -9.76 4.03 15.17
CA GLU A 130 -10.51 4.49 16.34
C GLU A 130 -10.07 5.87 16.85
N THR A 131 -8.80 6.25 16.67
CA THR A 131 -8.20 7.40 17.37
C THR A 131 -7.73 8.55 16.49
N ALA A 132 -7.57 8.33 15.18
CA ALA A 132 -7.20 9.37 14.21
C ALA A 132 -8.16 10.56 14.28
N VAL A 133 -7.61 11.76 14.08
CA VAL A 133 -8.33 13.02 14.25
C VAL A 133 -8.59 13.65 12.88
N PRO A 134 -9.85 13.71 12.39
CA PRO A 134 -10.19 14.49 11.22
C PRO A 134 -9.88 15.97 11.46
N PHE A 135 -9.27 16.61 10.46
CA PHE A 135 -8.84 18.01 10.49
C PHE A 135 -9.27 18.68 9.19
N ASN A 136 -9.33 20.02 9.18
CA ASN A 136 -9.65 20.80 7.98
C ASN A 136 -10.85 20.24 7.19
N LEU A 137 -11.99 20.01 7.87
CA LEU A 137 -13.17 19.35 7.28
C LEU A 137 -13.81 20.11 6.09
N LYS A 138 -13.35 21.35 5.81
CA LYS A 138 -13.70 22.13 4.62
C LYS A 138 -12.91 21.72 3.38
N TYR A 139 -11.81 20.95 3.53
CA TYR A 139 -11.02 20.45 2.42
C TYR A 139 -11.83 19.45 1.57
N PRO A 140 -11.86 19.58 0.24
CA PRO A 140 -12.66 18.71 -0.62
C PRO A 140 -12.35 17.22 -0.46
N GLY A 141 -13.40 16.39 -0.51
CA GLY A 141 -13.27 14.92 -0.45
C GLY A 141 -13.37 14.31 0.95
N TRP A 142 -13.46 15.12 2.02
CA TRP A 142 -13.97 14.63 3.30
C TRP A 142 -15.43 14.20 3.16
N GLY A 143 -15.76 13.01 3.66
CA GLY A 143 -17.14 12.53 3.79
C GLY A 143 -17.36 11.88 5.14
N GLU A 144 -18.50 12.18 5.78
CA GLU A 144 -19.00 11.43 6.93
C GLU A 144 -19.52 10.08 6.44
N LEU A 145 -19.01 9.00 7.01
CA LEU A 145 -19.41 7.63 6.70
C LEU A 145 -20.63 7.21 7.55
N PRO A 146 -21.37 6.16 7.15
CA PRO A 146 -22.42 5.55 7.99
C PRO A 146 -21.92 5.17 9.40
N SER A 147 -20.64 4.83 9.53
CA SER A 147 -19.94 4.55 10.80
C SER A 147 -19.65 5.77 11.68
N LYS A 148 -20.10 6.98 11.29
CA LYS A 148 -19.86 8.26 11.97
C LYS A 148 -18.40 8.71 12.07
N ARG A 149 -17.52 8.04 11.34
CA ARG A 149 -16.14 8.48 11.07
C ARG A 149 -16.10 9.33 9.81
N TYR A 150 -15.12 10.22 9.72
CA TYR A 150 -14.79 10.91 8.48
C TYR A 150 -13.65 10.18 7.75
N TYR A 151 -13.67 10.20 6.43
CA TYR A 151 -12.57 9.68 5.61
C TYR A 151 -12.26 10.60 4.42
N ASN A 152 -10.97 10.70 4.04
CA ASN A 152 -10.50 11.41 2.86
C ASN A 152 -9.33 10.65 2.21
N ASN A 153 -9.34 10.50 0.88
CA ASN A 153 -8.32 9.75 0.13
C ASN A 153 -6.89 10.38 0.19
N TYR A 154 -6.67 11.57 0.76
CA TYR A 154 -5.33 12.12 1.07
C TYR A 154 -4.93 11.94 2.54
N PHE A 155 -5.91 11.80 3.44
CA PHE A 155 -5.71 11.92 4.89
C PHE A 155 -6.09 10.66 5.67
N GLY A 156 -6.60 9.63 4.99
CA GLY A 156 -7.21 8.47 5.63
C GLY A 156 -8.36 8.88 6.55
N TYR A 157 -8.37 8.33 7.76
CA TYR A 157 -9.30 8.72 8.84
C TYR A 157 -8.92 10.03 9.56
N GLY A 158 -7.79 10.65 9.21
CA GLY A 158 -7.29 11.87 9.83
C GLY A 158 -5.82 11.77 10.26
N LYS A 159 -5.35 12.75 11.03
CA LYS A 159 -3.98 12.76 11.52
C LYS A 159 -3.83 11.83 12.74
N LEU A 160 -2.67 11.18 12.87
CA LEU A 160 -2.35 10.44 14.09
C LEU A 160 -2.20 11.40 15.27
N ASP A 161 -2.81 11.04 16.39
CA ASP A 161 -2.68 11.75 17.66
C ASP A 161 -2.05 10.79 18.68
N ALA A 162 -0.79 11.08 19.04
CA ALA A 162 0.00 10.21 19.91
C ALA A 162 -0.62 10.04 21.29
N TYR A 163 -1.25 11.08 21.85
CA TYR A 163 -1.89 11.01 23.16
C TYR A 163 -3.14 10.13 23.10
N ARG A 164 -4.02 10.35 22.13
CA ARG A 164 -5.24 9.53 21.94
C ARG A 164 -4.89 8.06 21.69
N MET A 165 -3.88 7.79 20.85
CA MET A 165 -3.41 6.43 20.58
C MET A 165 -2.85 5.75 21.84
N VAL A 166 -1.95 6.41 22.57
CA VAL A 166 -1.33 5.86 23.80
C VAL A 166 -2.36 5.61 24.90
N GLU A 167 -3.25 6.57 25.17
CA GLU A 167 -4.27 6.39 26.22
C GLU A 167 -5.29 5.31 25.84
N ARG A 168 -5.70 5.24 24.57
CA ARG A 168 -6.60 4.18 24.12
C ARG A 168 -5.94 2.80 24.16
N ALA A 169 -4.64 2.70 23.83
CA ALA A 169 -3.87 1.46 23.87
C ALA A 169 -3.86 0.77 25.25
N ARG A 170 -3.90 1.53 26.35
CA ARG A 170 -3.95 0.99 27.73
C ARG A 170 -5.18 0.14 28.00
N THR A 171 -6.28 0.42 27.30
CA THR A 171 -7.59 -0.23 27.48
C THR A 171 -8.08 -0.91 26.20
N PHE A 172 -7.21 -1.01 25.18
CA PHE A 172 -7.58 -1.60 23.91
C PHE A 172 -7.78 -3.10 24.07
N LYS A 173 -8.96 -3.57 23.63
CA LYS A 173 -9.29 -4.99 23.64
C LYS A 173 -8.82 -5.58 22.32
N THR A 174 -7.82 -6.46 22.38
CA THR A 174 -7.32 -7.21 21.23
C THR A 174 -8.46 -7.82 20.42
N LEU A 175 -8.40 -7.64 19.11
CA LEU A 175 -9.36 -8.17 18.14
C LEU A 175 -9.23 -9.69 18.01
N ASN A 176 -10.27 -10.33 17.48
CA ASN A 176 -10.07 -11.67 16.93
C ASN A 176 -9.14 -11.61 15.71
N ALA A 177 -8.37 -12.68 15.48
CA ALA A 177 -7.41 -12.73 14.37
C ALA A 177 -8.08 -12.42 13.01
N GLN A 178 -7.41 -11.65 12.15
CA GLN A 178 -7.94 -11.30 10.83
C GLN A 178 -8.19 -12.55 9.97
N THR A 179 -9.33 -12.59 9.29
CA THR A 179 -9.68 -13.55 8.25
C THR A 179 -9.81 -12.86 6.89
N MET A 180 -9.73 -13.64 5.82
CA MET A 180 -9.94 -13.16 4.45
C MET A 180 -10.70 -14.20 3.63
N PHE A 181 -11.66 -13.75 2.83
CA PHE A 181 -12.26 -14.56 1.77
C PHE A 181 -12.35 -13.77 0.45
N SER A 182 -12.65 -14.48 -0.64
CA SER A 182 -12.87 -13.88 -1.96
C SER A 182 -14.20 -14.37 -2.55
N THR A 183 -14.82 -13.59 -3.43
CA THR A 183 -15.98 -14.05 -4.20
C THR A 183 -15.54 -15.01 -5.31
N GLN A 184 -16.51 -15.57 -6.02
CA GLN A 184 -16.25 -16.12 -7.35
C GLN A 184 -15.68 -15.05 -8.30
N LEU A 185 -14.99 -15.49 -9.35
CA LEU A 185 -14.50 -14.60 -10.41
C LEU A 185 -15.68 -14.19 -11.31
N ILE A 186 -16.02 -12.91 -11.31
CA ILE A 186 -17.16 -12.35 -12.03
C ILE A 186 -16.68 -11.98 -13.44
N ARG A 187 -17.15 -12.71 -14.46
CA ARG A 187 -16.76 -12.51 -15.87
C ARG A 187 -17.82 -11.67 -16.56
N ILE A 188 -17.45 -10.48 -17.03
CA ILE A 188 -18.36 -9.57 -17.74
C ILE A 188 -18.00 -9.41 -19.22
N ASN A 189 -16.72 -9.55 -19.59
CA ASN A 189 -16.23 -9.44 -20.97
C ASN A 189 -16.77 -8.23 -21.76
N MET A 190 -16.97 -7.10 -21.08
CA MET A 190 -17.56 -5.89 -21.66
C MET A 190 -16.48 -5.03 -22.31
N GLN A 191 -16.80 -4.47 -23.48
CA GLN A 191 -16.08 -3.34 -24.07
C GLN A 191 -16.78 -2.04 -23.69
N PHE A 192 -16.03 -0.94 -23.59
CA PHE A 192 -16.61 0.37 -23.30
C PHE A 192 -17.52 0.79 -24.46
N PRO A 193 -18.83 1.05 -24.23
CA PRO A 193 -19.73 1.52 -25.28
C PRO A 193 -19.26 2.87 -25.86
N GLY A 194 -19.31 3.03 -27.19
CA GLY A 194 -18.83 4.25 -27.86
C GLY A 194 -19.52 5.55 -27.42
N THR A 195 -20.70 5.47 -26.80
CA THR A 195 -21.46 6.58 -26.20
C THR A 195 -21.32 6.68 -24.67
N THR A 196 -21.00 5.58 -23.99
CA THR A 196 -21.01 5.47 -22.52
C THR A 196 -19.64 5.02 -22.04
N LYS A 197 -18.87 5.93 -21.46
CA LYS A 197 -17.49 5.64 -21.02
C LYS A 197 -17.41 4.91 -19.68
N HIS A 198 -18.49 4.26 -19.25
CA HIS A 198 -18.59 3.52 -18.00
C HIS A 198 -18.89 2.05 -18.24
N ILE A 199 -18.26 1.19 -17.45
CA ILE A 199 -18.63 -0.22 -17.29
C ILE A 199 -18.97 -0.43 -15.82
N THR A 200 -20.24 -0.75 -15.55
CA THR A 200 -20.75 -1.06 -14.22
C THR A 200 -21.08 -2.54 -14.10
N SER A 201 -20.86 -3.11 -12.92
CA SER A 201 -21.20 -4.51 -12.61
C SER A 201 -21.40 -4.65 -11.11
N SER A 202 -22.35 -5.48 -10.69
CA SER A 202 -22.73 -5.67 -9.29
C SER A 202 -22.59 -7.12 -8.87
N PHE A 203 -22.25 -7.35 -7.61
CA PHE A 203 -22.30 -8.67 -6.98
C PHE A 203 -23.01 -8.59 -5.64
N TYR A 204 -23.93 -9.52 -5.37
CA TYR A 204 -24.71 -9.55 -4.13
C TYR A 204 -24.07 -10.51 -3.12
N ILE A 205 -23.70 -9.99 -1.95
CA ILE A 205 -23.23 -10.79 -0.81
C ILE A 205 -24.41 -11.16 0.06
N HIS A 206 -24.70 -12.46 0.17
CA HIS A 206 -25.81 -12.98 0.97
C HIS A 206 -25.51 -12.99 2.48
N SER A 207 -26.59 -13.02 3.29
CA SER A 207 -26.61 -13.16 4.75
C SER A 207 -25.70 -14.26 5.31
N GLY A 208 -25.57 -15.39 4.60
CA GLY A 208 -24.76 -16.54 5.02
C GLY A 208 -23.24 -16.39 4.82
N TYR A 209 -22.77 -15.40 4.05
CA TYR A 209 -21.33 -15.22 3.80
C TYR A 209 -20.51 -14.95 5.08
N PRO A 210 -20.91 -14.01 5.98
CA PRO A 210 -20.24 -13.80 7.26
C PRO A 210 -19.98 -15.08 8.06
N GLU A 211 -21.01 -15.91 8.28
CA GLU A 211 -20.86 -17.13 9.08
C GLU A 211 -20.00 -18.19 8.38
N TYR A 212 -20.27 -18.45 7.09
CA TYR A 212 -19.53 -19.44 6.30
C TYR A 212 -18.02 -19.14 6.24
N TYR A 213 -17.65 -17.86 6.09
CA TYR A 213 -16.26 -17.42 6.00
C TYR A 213 -15.65 -16.99 7.35
N ASN A 214 -16.32 -17.26 8.48
CA ASN A 214 -15.86 -16.91 9.83
C ASN A 214 -15.54 -15.39 9.97
N PHE A 215 -16.30 -14.54 9.28
CA PHE A 215 -16.05 -13.10 9.09
C PHE A 215 -17.01 -12.26 9.93
N LYS A 216 -16.50 -11.32 10.73
CA LYS A 216 -17.27 -10.55 11.72
C LYS A 216 -17.41 -9.08 11.36
N ASN A 217 -16.29 -8.35 11.22
CA ASN A 217 -16.28 -6.91 10.96
C ASN A 217 -15.39 -6.59 9.75
N LEU A 218 -15.87 -5.74 8.84
CA LEU A 218 -15.10 -5.32 7.66
C LEU A 218 -13.98 -4.35 8.03
N GLU A 219 -12.81 -4.52 7.41
CA GLU A 219 -11.63 -3.66 7.60
C GLU A 219 -11.12 -3.13 6.25
N TYR A 220 -10.81 -4.04 5.32
CA TYR A 220 -10.42 -3.69 3.95
C TYR A 220 -11.27 -4.42 2.91
N VAL A 221 -11.55 -3.74 1.80
CA VAL A 221 -12.07 -4.34 0.57
C VAL A 221 -10.96 -4.30 -0.49
N GLY A 222 -10.63 -5.44 -1.06
CA GLY A 222 -9.83 -5.55 -2.27
C GLY A 222 -10.72 -5.83 -3.48
N VAL A 223 -10.40 -5.24 -4.63
CA VAL A 223 -11.07 -5.51 -5.90
C VAL A 223 -10.01 -5.83 -6.94
N SER A 224 -9.97 -7.08 -7.41
CA SER A 224 -9.11 -7.45 -8.54
C SER A 224 -9.83 -7.16 -9.84
N PHE A 225 -9.07 -6.68 -10.84
CA PHE A 225 -9.54 -6.46 -12.20
C PHE A 225 -8.61 -7.17 -13.18
N HIS A 226 -9.20 -7.78 -14.21
CA HIS A 226 -8.50 -8.23 -15.41
C HIS A 226 -9.07 -7.47 -16.61
N TYR A 227 -8.25 -6.66 -17.27
CA TYR A 227 -8.70 -5.71 -18.28
C TYR A 227 -7.66 -5.46 -19.37
N GLN A 228 -8.10 -4.92 -20.50
CA GLN A 228 -7.24 -4.46 -21.59
C GLN A 228 -7.51 -2.97 -21.88
N HIS A 229 -6.47 -2.16 -21.99
CA HIS A 229 -6.56 -0.76 -22.39
C HIS A 229 -5.34 -0.39 -23.25
N GLN A 230 -5.49 0.51 -24.22
CA GLN A 230 -4.33 1.04 -24.97
C GLN A 230 -3.45 1.98 -24.13
N ARG A 231 -3.98 2.48 -23.00
CA ARG A 231 -3.36 3.41 -22.04
C ARG A 231 -4.00 3.28 -20.64
N LYS A 232 -3.53 2.37 -19.78
CA LYS A 232 -4.19 2.09 -18.47
C LYS A 232 -4.41 3.33 -17.59
N GLY A 233 -3.53 4.34 -17.67
CA GLY A 233 -3.65 5.60 -16.92
C GLY A 233 -4.88 6.46 -17.24
N ARG A 234 -5.71 6.07 -18.22
CA ARG A 234 -7.00 6.73 -18.52
C ARG A 234 -8.18 6.19 -17.73
N LEU A 235 -8.06 5.01 -17.15
CA LEU A 235 -9.12 4.41 -16.36
C LEU A 235 -9.19 5.01 -14.95
N GLU A 236 -10.41 5.33 -14.53
CA GLU A 236 -10.76 5.59 -13.14
C GLU A 236 -11.58 4.40 -12.62
N PHE A 237 -11.20 3.84 -11.47
CA PHE A 237 -11.85 2.68 -10.88
C PHE A 237 -12.57 3.08 -9.59
N SER A 238 -13.80 2.62 -9.41
CA SER A 238 -14.60 2.84 -8.20
C SER A 238 -15.32 1.56 -7.76
N ILE A 239 -15.61 1.47 -6.46
CA ILE A 239 -16.48 0.46 -5.85
C ILE A 239 -17.46 1.17 -4.91
N THR A 240 -18.74 0.81 -4.99
CA THR A 240 -19.80 1.29 -4.10
C THR A 240 -20.29 0.15 -3.23
N SER A 241 -20.39 0.40 -1.91
CA SER A 241 -20.82 -0.58 -0.91
C SER A 241 -22.35 -0.65 -0.76
N PRO A 242 -22.88 -1.68 -0.07
CA PRO A 242 -24.31 -1.79 0.26
C PRO A 242 -24.87 -0.59 1.04
N ALA A 243 -24.02 0.15 1.76
CA ALA A 243 -24.40 1.36 2.48
C ALA A 243 -24.33 2.63 1.61
N ASN A 244 -24.22 2.48 0.29
CA ASN A 244 -24.09 3.55 -0.71
C ASN A 244 -22.86 4.45 -0.49
N VAL A 245 -21.77 3.89 0.04
CA VAL A 245 -20.48 4.57 0.15
C VAL A 245 -19.64 4.22 -1.08
N THR A 246 -19.21 5.21 -1.85
CA THR A 246 -18.27 4.99 -2.97
C THR A 246 -16.82 5.22 -2.55
N SER A 247 -15.98 4.23 -2.79
CA SER A 247 -14.51 4.35 -2.80
C SER A 247 -14.04 4.50 -4.24
N LYS A 248 -13.47 5.66 -4.59
CA LYS A 248 -12.67 5.81 -5.81
C LYS A 248 -11.34 5.09 -5.58
N LEU A 249 -11.24 3.87 -6.10
CA LEU A 249 -10.11 2.95 -5.95
C LEU A 249 -8.84 3.53 -6.56
N ALA A 250 -8.92 4.01 -7.80
CA ALA A 250 -7.77 4.56 -8.51
C ALA A 250 -8.21 5.67 -9.45
N ARG A 251 -7.42 6.75 -9.49
CA ARG A 251 -7.63 7.93 -10.33
C ARG A 251 -6.91 7.79 -11.69
N VAL A 252 -7.27 8.68 -12.61
CA VAL A 252 -6.53 8.92 -13.86
C VAL A 252 -5.08 9.31 -13.55
N ARG A 253 -4.13 8.59 -14.13
CA ARG A 253 -2.69 8.90 -14.07
C ARG A 253 -2.22 9.35 -15.45
N ILE A 254 -2.30 10.65 -15.71
CA ILE A 254 -2.13 11.25 -17.05
C ILE A 254 -0.76 10.97 -17.73
N ARG A 255 0.26 10.56 -16.96
CA ARG A 255 1.58 10.17 -17.47
C ARG A 255 1.69 8.69 -17.84
N ASP A 256 0.83 7.83 -17.28
CA ASP A 256 0.81 6.41 -17.61
C ASP A 256 0.08 6.19 -18.95
N LYS A 257 0.90 5.94 -19.97
CA LYS A 257 0.49 5.69 -21.37
C LYS A 257 0.69 4.22 -21.76
N GLU A 258 0.93 3.33 -20.79
CA GLU A 258 1.21 1.93 -21.07
C GLU A 258 -0.06 1.23 -21.55
N GLY A 259 0.04 0.52 -22.68
CA GLY A 259 -1.04 -0.25 -23.27
C GLY A 259 -0.78 -1.74 -23.18
N GLY A 260 -1.84 -2.53 -23.02
CA GLY A 260 -1.74 -3.98 -22.88
C GLY A 260 -2.92 -4.57 -22.13
N THR A 261 -2.71 -5.81 -21.68
CA THR A 261 -3.62 -6.53 -20.78
C THR A 261 -3.03 -6.55 -19.38
N PHE A 262 -3.82 -6.14 -18.40
CA PHE A 262 -3.40 -5.91 -17.03
C PHE A 262 -4.21 -6.77 -16.05
N SER A 263 -3.55 -7.13 -14.95
CA SER A 263 -4.18 -7.75 -13.78
C SER A 263 -3.66 -7.05 -12.54
N TRP A 264 -4.56 -6.43 -11.78
CA TRP A 264 -4.21 -5.66 -10.59
C TRP A 264 -5.27 -5.81 -9.51
N VAL A 265 -4.88 -5.64 -8.25
CA VAL A 265 -5.79 -5.60 -7.09
C VAL A 265 -5.68 -4.22 -6.47
N PHE A 266 -6.76 -3.44 -6.54
CA PHE A 266 -6.88 -2.19 -5.78
C PHE A 266 -7.49 -2.48 -4.41
N THR A 267 -7.12 -1.72 -3.38
CA THR A 267 -7.70 -1.87 -2.04
C THR A 267 -8.30 -0.56 -1.53
N THR A 268 -9.25 -0.67 -0.60
CA THR A 268 -9.81 0.46 0.14
C THR A 268 -10.03 0.08 1.59
N VAL A 269 -9.65 0.99 2.50
CA VAL A 269 -9.88 0.90 3.94
C VAL A 269 -11.08 1.74 4.38
N LYS A 270 -11.64 2.56 3.48
CA LYS A 270 -12.75 3.50 3.75
C LYS A 270 -13.99 2.83 4.36
N HIS A 271 -14.23 1.56 4.03
CA HIS A 271 -15.41 0.79 4.45
C HIS A 271 -15.30 0.13 5.84
N TRP A 272 -14.31 0.51 6.65
CA TRP A 272 -14.09 -0.10 7.97
C TRP A 272 -15.35 -0.05 8.86
N GLY A 273 -15.84 -1.23 9.24
CA GLY A 273 -17.02 -1.44 10.07
C GLY A 273 -18.36 -1.45 9.32
N GLU A 274 -18.38 -1.33 7.98
CA GLU A 274 -19.60 -1.53 7.20
C GLU A 274 -20.02 -3.01 7.16
N SER A 275 -21.32 -3.27 6.96
CA SER A 275 -21.80 -4.61 6.64
C SER A 275 -21.35 -5.01 5.23
N ILE A 276 -20.82 -6.24 5.09
CA ILE A 276 -20.51 -6.80 3.77
C ILE A 276 -21.76 -7.25 3.00
N VAL A 277 -22.90 -7.47 3.68
CA VAL A 277 -24.12 -8.05 3.09
C VAL A 277 -24.86 -7.02 2.23
N GLY A 278 -25.22 -7.40 0.99
CA GLY A 278 -25.89 -6.55 0.01
C GLY A 278 -25.13 -6.43 -1.31
N ASN A 279 -25.53 -5.47 -2.15
CA ASN A 279 -24.89 -5.21 -3.43
C ASN A 279 -23.57 -4.43 -3.29
N TRP A 280 -22.52 -4.97 -3.88
CA TRP A 280 -21.26 -4.27 -4.15
C TRP A 280 -21.18 -4.00 -5.65
N THR A 281 -21.03 -2.73 -6.05
CA THR A 281 -21.09 -2.31 -7.46
C THR A 281 -19.78 -1.64 -7.87
N ILE A 282 -19.06 -2.24 -8.83
CA ILE A 282 -17.95 -1.55 -9.50
C ILE A 282 -18.49 -0.55 -10.52
N ASP A 283 -17.75 0.54 -10.69
CA ASP A 283 -17.84 1.45 -11.83
C ASP A 283 -16.42 1.71 -12.32
N VAL A 284 -16.14 1.38 -13.57
CA VAL A 284 -14.88 1.72 -14.24
C VAL A 284 -15.19 2.72 -15.34
N GLU A 285 -14.59 3.90 -15.26
CA GLU A 285 -14.76 4.97 -16.24
C GLU A 285 -13.49 5.15 -17.09
N ASP A 286 -13.62 5.13 -18.41
CA ASP A 286 -12.56 5.57 -19.32
C ASP A 286 -12.61 7.09 -19.52
N LYS A 287 -11.68 7.82 -18.91
CA LYS A 287 -11.55 9.29 -19.05
C LYS A 287 -10.84 9.70 -20.35
N ASN A 288 -10.66 8.80 -21.31
CA ASN A 288 -10.04 9.11 -22.58
C ASN A 288 -10.85 10.10 -23.43
N MET A 289 -10.17 10.90 -24.24
CA MET A 289 -10.76 11.84 -25.21
C MET A 289 -10.79 11.29 -26.64
N TRP A 290 -10.19 10.12 -26.86
CA TRP A 290 -10.10 9.44 -28.15
C TRP A 290 -10.78 8.06 -28.04
N ASN A 291 -11.29 7.52 -29.13
CA ASN A 291 -11.97 6.22 -29.14
C ASN A 291 -10.94 5.07 -29.17
N GLU A 292 -10.11 4.94 -28.13
CA GLU A 292 -9.22 3.79 -27.96
C GLU A 292 -10.04 2.53 -27.60
N GLN A 293 -9.61 1.36 -28.05
CA GLN A 293 -10.28 0.10 -27.71
C GLN A 293 -9.92 -0.34 -26.28
N SER A 294 -10.93 -0.64 -25.46
CA SER A 294 -10.74 -1.20 -24.13
C SER A 294 -11.87 -2.16 -23.73
N SER A 295 -11.51 -3.15 -22.90
CA SER A 295 -12.44 -4.10 -22.30
C SER A 295 -12.09 -4.43 -20.85
N ILE A 296 -13.12 -4.69 -20.04
CA ILE A 296 -13.01 -5.35 -18.73
C ILE A 296 -13.45 -6.80 -18.91
N PHE A 297 -12.55 -7.75 -18.66
CA PHE A 297 -12.84 -9.17 -18.82
C PHE A 297 -13.51 -9.75 -17.58
N SER A 298 -12.90 -9.51 -16.41
CA SER A 298 -13.42 -10.01 -15.14
C SER A 298 -12.95 -9.19 -13.95
N TRP A 299 -13.67 -9.32 -12.83
CA TRP A 299 -13.32 -8.76 -11.54
C TRP A 299 -13.63 -9.73 -10.40
N GLN A 300 -13.06 -9.50 -9.21
CA GLN A 300 -13.29 -10.32 -8.02
C GLN A 300 -13.23 -9.43 -6.77
N LEU A 301 -14.12 -9.68 -5.81
CA LEU A 301 -14.07 -9.03 -4.50
C LEU A 301 -13.26 -9.87 -3.52
N HIS A 302 -12.53 -9.17 -2.65
CA HIS A 302 -11.77 -9.71 -1.54
C HIS A 302 -12.14 -8.94 -0.28
N PHE A 303 -12.53 -9.63 0.79
CA PHE A 303 -12.87 -8.99 2.06
C PHE A 303 -11.86 -9.42 3.11
N PHE A 304 -11.31 -8.44 3.84
CA PHE A 304 -10.42 -8.62 4.98
C PHE A 304 -11.10 -8.03 6.22
N GLY A 305 -11.00 -8.74 7.34
CA GLY A 305 -11.72 -8.33 8.53
C GLY A 305 -11.46 -9.18 9.76
N GLU A 306 -11.87 -8.68 10.92
CA GLU A 306 -11.91 -9.42 12.17
C GLU A 306 -12.71 -10.72 11.98
N SER A 307 -12.19 -11.85 12.50
CA SER A 307 -12.94 -13.12 12.46
C SER A 307 -14.00 -13.25 13.57
N ILE A 308 -14.97 -14.15 13.37
CA ILE A 308 -15.92 -14.53 14.42
C ILE A 308 -15.20 -15.35 15.49
N ASN A 309 -14.30 -16.25 15.08
CA ASN A 309 -13.50 -17.09 15.94
C ASN A 309 -12.03 -17.16 15.46
N SER A 310 -11.12 -16.61 16.27
CA SER A 310 -9.68 -16.58 16.01
C SER A 310 -9.04 -17.95 15.76
N SER A 311 -9.51 -19.02 16.42
CA SER A 311 -8.91 -20.36 16.24
C SER A 311 -9.27 -21.02 14.91
N LYS A 312 -10.26 -20.47 14.19
CA LYS A 312 -10.64 -20.88 12.84
C LYS A 312 -10.16 -19.91 11.75
N ALA A 313 -9.57 -18.77 12.14
CA ALA A 313 -9.06 -17.78 11.19
C ALA A 313 -7.91 -18.40 10.38
N GLN A 314 -8.06 -18.44 9.06
CA GLN A 314 -7.00 -18.95 8.19
C GLN A 314 -5.93 -17.87 8.01
N PRO A 315 -4.62 -18.23 8.07
CA PRO A 315 -3.56 -17.25 7.93
C PRO A 315 -3.69 -16.52 6.59
N PRO A 316 -3.81 -15.17 6.57
CA PRO A 316 -4.11 -14.47 5.33
C PRO A 316 -3.06 -14.75 4.24
N PRO A 317 -3.48 -15.07 3.00
CA PRO A 317 -2.56 -15.38 1.91
C PRO A 317 -2.08 -14.10 1.20
N TYR A 318 -0.88 -14.09 0.63
CA TYR A 318 -0.46 -13.04 -0.32
C TYR A 318 0.37 -13.66 -1.46
N PRO A 319 0.24 -13.18 -2.73
CA PRO A 319 -0.74 -12.20 -3.19
C PRO A 319 -2.17 -12.75 -3.23
N PHE A 320 -3.15 -11.84 -3.17
CA PHE A 320 -4.57 -12.14 -3.35
C PHE A 320 -4.96 -12.32 -4.82
N ALA A 321 -4.01 -12.06 -5.73
CA ALA A 321 -4.22 -12.02 -7.18
C ALA A 321 -4.99 -13.26 -7.70
N HIS A 322 -6.07 -12.98 -8.44
CA HIS A 322 -6.92 -13.91 -9.20
C HIS A 322 -6.91 -15.35 -8.67
N LYS A 323 -7.47 -15.55 -7.49
CA LYS A 323 -7.61 -16.90 -6.94
C LYS A 323 -8.81 -17.61 -7.56
N GLN A 324 -8.60 -18.90 -7.86
CA GLN A 324 -9.68 -19.86 -8.12
C GLN A 324 -10.78 -19.68 -7.07
N PRO A 325 -12.07 -19.75 -7.46
CA PRO A 325 -13.18 -19.40 -6.58
C PRO A 325 -13.14 -20.23 -5.30
N THR A 326 -13.18 -19.56 -4.15
CA THR A 326 -13.72 -20.21 -2.95
C THR A 326 -15.20 -20.48 -3.21
N THR A 327 -15.64 -21.70 -2.91
CA THR A 327 -17.02 -22.13 -3.15
C THR A 327 -17.99 -21.18 -2.47
N ALA A 328 -18.91 -20.60 -3.24
CA ALA A 328 -19.99 -19.82 -2.67
C ALA A 328 -20.74 -20.69 -1.62
N PRO A 329 -21.12 -20.13 -0.45
CA PRO A 329 -22.02 -20.83 0.45
C PRO A 329 -23.32 -21.19 -0.30
N PRO A 330 -23.99 -22.30 0.06
CA PRO A 330 -25.35 -22.56 -0.42
C PRO A 330 -26.23 -21.33 -0.18
N PRO A 331 -27.07 -20.91 -1.14
CA PRO A 331 -27.97 -19.80 -0.92
C PRO A 331 -28.89 -20.10 0.27
N ASP A 332 -29.09 -19.08 1.10
CA ASP A 332 -29.98 -19.12 2.27
C ASP A 332 -31.40 -19.50 1.78
N PRO A 333 -32.06 -20.54 2.35
CA PRO A 333 -33.38 -20.98 1.89
C PRO A 333 -34.49 -19.92 2.02
N GLY A 334 -34.24 -18.80 2.71
CA GLY A 334 -35.13 -17.62 2.75
C GLY A 334 -34.74 -16.46 1.83
N ALA A 335 -33.59 -16.51 1.13
CA ALA A 335 -33.12 -15.42 0.29
C ALA A 335 -33.77 -15.46 -1.10
N THR A 336 -34.80 -14.65 -1.32
CA THR A 336 -35.19 -14.26 -2.68
C THR A 336 -34.01 -13.53 -3.32
N PRO A 337 -33.46 -14.02 -4.46
CA PRO A 337 -32.45 -13.24 -5.18
C PRO A 337 -33.06 -11.90 -5.62
N PRO A 338 -32.26 -10.82 -5.70
CA PRO A 338 -32.58 -9.74 -6.63
C PRO A 338 -32.82 -10.33 -8.02
N PRO A 339 -33.73 -9.77 -8.85
CA PRO A 339 -33.93 -10.26 -10.21
C PRO A 339 -32.58 -10.31 -10.95
N ASP A 340 -32.32 -11.44 -11.62
CA ASP A 340 -31.00 -11.83 -12.16
C ASP A 340 -30.26 -10.67 -12.85
N LEU A 341 -29.22 -10.17 -12.20
CA LEU A 341 -28.15 -9.39 -12.84
C LEU A 341 -26.95 -10.28 -13.22
N ASP A 342 -26.98 -11.57 -12.85
CA ASP A 342 -26.09 -12.60 -13.41
C ASP A 342 -26.50 -13.00 -14.85
N ALA A 343 -27.63 -12.49 -15.35
CA ALA A 343 -28.03 -12.59 -16.74
C ALA A 343 -27.18 -11.68 -17.64
N ASN A 344 -26.04 -12.21 -18.09
CA ASN A 344 -25.20 -11.66 -19.15
C ASN A 344 -26.04 -11.15 -20.36
N PRO A 345 -26.12 -9.83 -20.62
CA PRO A 345 -26.91 -9.31 -21.73
C PRO A 345 -26.22 -9.63 -23.07
N GLN A 346 -26.69 -10.69 -23.74
CA GLN A 346 -26.42 -10.83 -25.17
C GLN A 346 -27.08 -9.64 -25.90
N PRO A 347 -26.39 -8.97 -26.85
CA PRO A 347 -27.01 -7.88 -27.61
C PRO A 347 -28.21 -8.39 -28.42
N GLN A 348 -29.42 -7.96 -28.04
CA GLN A 348 -30.58 -8.08 -28.92
C GLN A 348 -30.47 -7.01 -30.04
N PRO A 349 -30.80 -7.34 -31.30
CA PRO A 349 -30.93 -6.35 -32.37
C PRO A 349 -32.08 -5.36 -32.09
N ASP A 350 -31.91 -4.11 -32.50
CA ASP A 350 -32.85 -3.00 -32.28
C ASP A 350 -34.27 -3.26 -32.84
N PRO A 351 -35.34 -3.04 -32.05
CA PRO A 351 -36.72 -3.06 -32.53
C PRO A 351 -37.08 -1.70 -33.18
N GLY A 352 -36.62 -1.48 -34.42
CA GLY A 352 -36.68 -0.15 -35.06
C GLY A 352 -36.92 -0.07 -36.57
N SER A 353 -37.42 -1.12 -37.22
CA SER A 353 -37.73 -1.10 -38.67
C SER A 353 -39.23 -1.30 -38.95
N PRO A 354 -39.86 -0.51 -39.85
CA PRO A 354 -41.30 -0.55 -40.09
C PRO A 354 -41.73 -1.75 -40.97
N PRO A 355 -42.99 -2.20 -40.89
CA PRO A 355 -43.47 -3.38 -41.60
C PRO A 355 -43.77 -3.09 -43.08
N SER A 356 -43.37 -4.01 -43.96
CA SER A 356 -43.80 -4.07 -45.36
C SER A 356 -44.89 -5.14 -45.55
N SER A 357 -45.91 -4.80 -46.33
CA SER A 357 -47.12 -5.59 -46.61
C SER A 357 -46.89 -6.92 -47.36
N ASP A 358 -47.52 -8.00 -46.87
CA ASP A 358 -48.43 -8.98 -47.52
C ASP A 358 -48.35 -9.28 -49.06
N PRO A 359 -48.80 -10.47 -49.55
CA PRO A 359 -49.47 -11.59 -48.87
C PRO A 359 -48.98 -13.03 -49.23
N GLU A 360 -49.68 -14.03 -48.64
CA GLU A 360 -50.19 -15.27 -49.27
C GLU A 360 -49.61 -16.65 -48.81
N SER A 361 -50.54 -17.61 -48.65
CA SER A 361 -50.46 -18.89 -47.91
C SER A 361 -50.31 -20.11 -48.89
N PRO A 362 -50.44 -21.42 -48.53
CA PRO A 362 -50.71 -22.11 -47.25
C PRO A 362 -49.77 -23.36 -47.02
N PRO A 363 -50.13 -24.58 -46.50
CA PRO A 363 -49.26 -25.31 -45.55
C PRO A 363 -48.88 -26.78 -45.94
N SER A 364 -48.31 -27.54 -44.99
CA SER A 364 -47.98 -28.99 -45.02
C SER A 364 -46.72 -29.37 -45.85
N SER A 365 -45.96 -30.43 -45.57
CA SER A 365 -46.05 -31.53 -44.58
C SER A 365 -44.67 -32.13 -44.24
N GLU A 366 -44.56 -32.84 -43.11
CA GLU A 366 -43.49 -33.84 -42.84
C GLU A 366 -43.47 -34.94 -43.94
N PRO A 367 -42.33 -35.63 -44.22
CA PRO A 367 -41.77 -36.64 -43.30
C PRO A 367 -40.23 -36.75 -43.25
N GLY A 368 -39.73 -37.49 -42.24
CA GLY A 368 -38.29 -37.61 -41.93
C GLY A 368 -37.48 -38.61 -42.78
N TYR A 369 -36.19 -38.75 -42.44
CA TYR A 369 -35.25 -39.65 -43.11
C TYR A 369 -34.20 -40.23 -42.15
N GLN A 370 -33.82 -41.50 -42.34
CA GLN A 370 -32.70 -42.17 -41.66
C GLN A 370 -31.48 -42.31 -42.60
N PRO A 371 -30.26 -42.58 -42.07
CA PRO A 371 -29.01 -42.21 -42.74
C PRO A 371 -28.41 -43.32 -43.63
N PRO A 372 -27.46 -42.96 -44.52
CA PRO A 372 -26.41 -43.88 -44.91
C PRO A 372 -24.96 -43.32 -44.93
N SER A 373 -24.08 -44.21 -44.46
CA SER A 373 -22.63 -44.41 -44.68
C SER A 373 -21.82 -43.70 -45.78
N LYS A 374 -20.56 -43.41 -45.41
CA LYS A 374 -19.27 -43.32 -46.18
C LYS A 374 -19.28 -43.55 -47.71
N PRO A 375 -18.44 -42.77 -48.42
CA PRO A 375 -17.74 -43.24 -49.62
C PRO A 375 -16.20 -43.23 -49.51
N GLY A 376 -15.59 -44.10 -50.33
CA GLY A 376 -14.16 -44.16 -50.66
C GLY A 376 -13.85 -43.63 -52.07
N PRO A 377 -12.68 -43.95 -52.67
CA PRO A 377 -11.86 -42.95 -53.36
C PRO A 377 -11.83 -43.03 -54.91
N GLN A 378 -11.36 -41.95 -55.56
CA GLN A 378 -10.87 -41.97 -56.96
C GLN A 378 -9.67 -41.01 -57.22
N PRO A 379 -8.78 -41.30 -58.19
CA PRO A 379 -7.65 -40.47 -58.63
C PRO A 379 -7.78 -40.02 -60.14
N PRO A 380 -6.72 -39.69 -60.90
CA PRO A 380 -5.97 -38.43 -60.91
C PRO A 380 -5.94 -37.75 -62.32
N SER A 381 -5.37 -36.54 -62.46
CA SER A 381 -5.01 -35.95 -63.77
C SER A 381 -3.92 -34.85 -63.68
N GLU A 382 -3.01 -34.87 -64.65
CA GLU A 382 -1.92 -33.94 -65.00
C GLU A 382 -1.78 -34.00 -66.56
N PRO A 383 -0.87 -33.29 -67.29
CA PRO A 383 0.04 -32.19 -66.95
C PRO A 383 0.11 -31.04 -67.99
N GLN A 384 0.88 -29.95 -67.72
CA GLN A 384 1.98 -29.46 -68.60
C GLN A 384 2.80 -28.27 -68.00
N PRO A 385 4.12 -28.17 -68.26
CA PRO A 385 5.03 -27.07 -67.85
C PRO A 385 5.43 -26.17 -69.06
N PRO A 386 6.49 -25.31 -69.08
CA PRO A 386 7.46 -24.90 -68.04
C PRO A 386 7.78 -23.38 -67.94
N SER A 387 8.53 -22.94 -66.90
CA SER A 387 9.79 -22.15 -66.98
C SER A 387 10.33 -21.69 -65.60
N LYS A 388 11.66 -21.53 -65.49
CA LYS A 388 12.46 -20.98 -64.37
C LYS A 388 13.37 -19.84 -64.91
N PRO A 389 14.13 -19.02 -64.11
CA PRO A 389 14.53 -19.20 -62.70
C PRO A 389 14.44 -17.97 -61.74
N ASP A 390 14.56 -18.27 -60.43
CA ASP A 390 15.14 -17.55 -59.26
C ASP A 390 14.85 -16.03 -59.00
N LEU A 391 14.49 -15.60 -57.78
CA LEU A 391 15.27 -15.69 -56.52
C LEU A 391 14.40 -15.75 -55.23
N ASN A 392 14.96 -16.34 -54.16
CA ASN A 392 14.41 -16.68 -52.81
C ASN A 392 14.15 -15.47 -51.88
N PRO A 393 13.60 -15.58 -50.62
CA PRO A 393 13.35 -16.76 -49.72
C PRO A 393 11.89 -16.77 -49.12
N PRO A 394 11.49 -17.40 -47.96
CA PRO A 394 12.21 -18.20 -46.93
C PRO A 394 11.50 -19.45 -46.32
N SER A 395 12.23 -20.29 -45.55
CA SER A 395 11.69 -21.04 -44.39
C SER A 395 12.75 -21.71 -43.48
N ASP A 396 12.41 -21.80 -42.18
CA ASP A 396 12.91 -22.62 -41.06
C ASP A 396 14.39 -22.56 -40.54
N PRO A 397 14.58 -22.61 -39.19
CA PRO A 397 15.88 -22.72 -38.54
C PRO A 397 16.22 -24.15 -38.09
N SER A 398 17.49 -24.56 -38.25
CA SER A 398 18.05 -25.74 -37.56
C SER A 398 19.44 -25.44 -36.97
N SER A 399 19.62 -25.92 -35.75
CA SER A 399 20.82 -26.28 -34.96
C SER A 399 22.25 -26.27 -35.56
N GLN A 400 23.22 -26.15 -34.62
CA GLN A 400 24.60 -26.70 -34.50
C GLN A 400 25.69 -25.62 -34.28
N GLN A 401 26.80 -25.80 -33.54
CA GLN A 401 27.54 -26.94 -32.92
C GLN A 401 28.21 -26.41 -31.59
N ASP A 402 28.32 -27.15 -30.48
CA ASP A 402 29.39 -28.11 -30.07
C ASP A 402 30.80 -27.53 -29.87
N PRO A 403 31.73 -28.18 -29.13
CA PRO A 403 31.64 -29.40 -28.28
C PRO A 403 31.83 -29.04 -26.78
N ASP A 404 32.18 -29.88 -25.79
CA ASP A 404 32.56 -31.31 -25.73
C ASP A 404 32.25 -31.90 -24.34
N THR A 405 32.00 -33.21 -24.23
CA THR A 405 32.14 -34.02 -23.01
C THR A 405 32.28 -35.52 -23.33
N SER A 406 33.26 -36.20 -22.75
CA SER A 406 33.10 -37.53 -22.09
C SER A 406 34.44 -38.17 -21.72
N LEU A 407 34.50 -38.85 -20.57
CA LEU A 407 34.65 -40.31 -20.47
C LEU A 407 34.76 -40.78 -19.01
N SER A 408 34.40 -42.03 -18.78
CA SER A 408 34.35 -42.69 -17.46
C SER A 408 35.48 -43.70 -17.31
N SER A 409 36.11 -43.78 -16.13
CA SER A 409 36.65 -45.04 -15.56
C SER A 409 37.22 -44.87 -14.14
N ASN A 410 37.01 -45.90 -13.32
CA ASN A 410 37.70 -46.22 -12.06
C ASN A 410 38.70 -47.39 -12.38
N PRO A 411 39.62 -47.89 -11.50
CA PRO A 411 39.79 -47.64 -10.06
C PRO A 411 41.27 -47.58 -9.53
N THR A 412 41.44 -47.66 -8.20
CA THR A 412 42.54 -48.31 -7.40
C THR A 412 43.63 -47.45 -6.68
N SER A 413 43.51 -47.41 -5.34
CA SER A 413 44.51 -47.38 -4.24
C SER A 413 45.82 -46.55 -4.27
N THR A 414 46.02 -45.71 -3.24
CA THR A 414 47.09 -45.77 -2.18
C THR A 414 46.80 -44.67 -1.14
N SER A 415 46.34 -44.98 0.08
CA SER A 415 47.11 -45.29 1.32
C SER A 415 47.91 -44.12 1.94
N SER A 416 47.39 -43.52 3.03
CA SER A 416 48.07 -42.97 4.25
C SER A 416 47.07 -42.06 5.02
N SER A 417 46.26 -42.50 5.99
CA SER A 417 46.53 -42.96 7.37
C SER A 417 46.84 -41.86 8.42
N GLU A 418 45.82 -41.31 9.08
CA GLU A 418 45.75 -41.06 10.55
C GLU A 418 44.29 -40.69 10.97
N PRO A 419 43.92 -40.70 12.28
CA PRO A 419 42.61 -41.23 12.70
C PRO A 419 41.48 -40.22 12.93
N SER A 420 40.25 -40.69 12.75
CA SER A 420 39.01 -40.05 13.22
C SER A 420 38.72 -40.43 14.69
N PRO A 421 38.06 -39.55 15.48
CA PRO A 421 37.70 -39.84 16.87
C PRO A 421 36.62 -40.93 17.00
N PRO A 422 36.52 -41.62 18.16
CA PRO A 422 35.60 -42.73 18.35
C PRO A 422 34.13 -42.28 18.34
N SER A 423 33.29 -43.06 17.66
CA SER A 423 31.83 -42.90 17.70
C SER A 423 31.26 -43.13 19.11
N PRO A 424 30.22 -42.40 19.53
CA PRO A 424 29.54 -42.64 20.79
C PRO A 424 28.86 -44.02 20.81
N PRO A 425 28.69 -44.65 21.99
CA PRO A 425 28.05 -45.96 22.12
C PRO A 425 26.58 -45.92 21.69
N PRO A 426 26.01 -47.04 21.22
CA PRO A 426 24.61 -47.11 20.81
C PRO A 426 23.68 -46.83 22.00
N ALA A 427 22.64 -46.03 21.76
CA ALA A 427 21.61 -45.74 22.75
C ALA A 427 20.90 -47.04 23.20
N PRO A 428 20.53 -47.17 24.50
CA PRO A 428 19.81 -48.34 24.98
C PRO A 428 18.43 -48.43 24.31
N ALA A 429 18.02 -49.66 23.99
CA ALA A 429 16.74 -49.93 23.36
C ALA A 429 15.56 -49.40 24.22
N PRO A 430 14.49 -48.85 23.59
CA PRO A 430 13.35 -48.36 24.33
C PRO A 430 12.65 -49.49 25.09
N ALA A 431 12.27 -49.21 26.34
CA ALA A 431 11.50 -50.14 27.15
C ALA A 431 10.14 -50.44 26.48
N PRO A 432 9.61 -51.66 26.60
CA PRO A 432 8.30 -51.99 26.07
C PRO A 432 7.21 -51.13 26.72
N PRO A 433 6.15 -50.74 25.98
CA PRO A 433 5.08 -49.91 26.53
C PRO A 433 4.35 -50.65 27.65
N ALA A 434 3.96 -49.91 28.70
CA ALA A 434 3.14 -50.43 29.78
C ALA A 434 1.79 -50.94 29.23
N PRO A 435 1.22 -52.02 29.80
CA PRO A 435 -0.09 -52.51 29.39
C PRO A 435 -1.17 -51.43 29.66
N PRO A 436 -2.20 -51.32 28.80
CA PRO A 436 -3.26 -50.34 28.99
C PRO A 436 -4.03 -50.62 30.29
N PRO A 437 -4.57 -49.58 30.95
CA PRO A 437 -5.45 -49.77 32.11
C PRO A 437 -6.71 -50.55 31.71
N PRO A 438 -7.34 -51.28 32.65
CA PRO A 438 -8.58 -51.99 32.37
C PRO A 438 -9.68 -51.03 31.91
N PRO A 439 -10.61 -51.47 31.05
CA PRO A 439 -11.68 -50.61 30.54
C PRO A 439 -12.54 -50.10 31.68
N ALA A 440 -12.84 -48.79 31.65
CA ALA A 440 -13.79 -48.19 32.57
C ALA A 440 -15.18 -48.85 32.42
N PRO A 441 -15.96 -49.01 33.51
CA PRO A 441 -17.31 -49.55 33.42
C PRO A 441 -18.15 -48.68 32.49
N ALA A 442 -18.95 -49.34 31.63
CA ALA A 442 -19.77 -48.64 30.65
C ALA A 442 -20.71 -47.64 31.33
N PRO A 443 -20.87 -46.41 30.80
CA PRO A 443 -21.82 -45.45 31.34
C PRO A 443 -23.23 -46.03 31.25
N ALA A 444 -24.01 -45.86 32.32
CA ALA A 444 -25.42 -46.25 32.32
C ALA A 444 -26.16 -45.55 31.17
N PRO A 445 -27.13 -46.23 30.52
CA PRO A 445 -27.90 -45.60 29.45
C PRO A 445 -28.61 -44.34 29.97
N PRO A 446 -28.66 -43.25 29.18
CA PRO A 446 -29.34 -42.03 29.61
C PRO A 446 -30.81 -42.32 29.90
N ALA A 447 -31.33 -41.69 30.96
CA ALA A 447 -32.75 -41.78 31.30
C ALA A 447 -33.60 -41.32 30.10
N PRO A 448 -34.75 -41.95 29.83
CA PRO A 448 -35.63 -41.52 28.75
C PRO A 448 -36.06 -40.06 28.97
N PRO A 449 -36.18 -39.26 27.90
CA PRO A 449 -36.59 -37.87 28.03
C PRO A 449 -38.00 -37.79 28.65
N PRO A 450 -38.30 -36.72 29.43
CA PRO A 450 -39.64 -36.49 29.92
C PRO A 450 -40.62 -36.37 28.74
N PRO A 451 -41.90 -36.78 28.91
CA PRO A 451 -42.89 -36.65 27.86
C PRO A 451 -43.02 -35.19 27.41
N PRO A 452 -43.27 -34.93 26.11
CA PRO A 452 -43.39 -33.57 25.60
C PRO A 452 -44.50 -32.82 26.34
N ALA A 453 -44.21 -31.57 26.72
CA ALA A 453 -45.22 -30.69 27.29
C ALA A 453 -46.40 -30.56 26.32
N PRO A 454 -47.65 -30.47 26.82
CA PRO A 454 -48.81 -30.26 25.96
C PRO A 454 -48.60 -28.98 25.13
N ALA A 455 -48.90 -29.05 23.84
CA ALA A 455 -48.69 -27.95 22.92
C ALA A 455 -49.40 -26.67 23.43
N PRO A 456 -48.75 -25.49 23.38
CA PRO A 456 -49.42 -24.25 23.70
C PRO A 456 -50.64 -24.09 22.78
N ALA A 457 -51.76 -23.66 23.35
CA ALA A 457 -52.97 -23.39 22.59
C ALA A 457 -52.65 -22.39 21.45
N PRO A 458 -53.25 -22.56 20.26
CA PRO A 458 -53.02 -21.62 19.16
C PRO A 458 -53.39 -20.21 19.62
N PRO A 459 -52.59 -19.19 19.26
CA PRO A 459 -52.92 -17.81 19.61
C PRO A 459 -54.29 -17.44 19.03
N ALA A 460 -55.07 -16.69 19.81
CA ALA A 460 -56.36 -16.19 19.35
C ALA A 460 -56.18 -15.40 18.04
N PRO A 461 -57.11 -15.50 17.08
CA PRO A 461 -57.03 -14.74 15.84
C PRO A 461 -56.96 -13.24 16.17
N PRO A 462 -56.16 -12.45 15.43
CA PRO A 462 -56.07 -11.02 15.66
C PRO A 462 -57.44 -10.35 15.52
N PRO A 463 -57.74 -9.30 16.30
CA PRO A 463 -58.97 -8.54 16.12
C PRO A 463 -59.05 -7.99 14.68
N PRO A 464 -60.26 -7.85 14.11
CA PRO A 464 -60.42 -7.28 12.78
C PRO A 464 -59.78 -5.89 12.72
N PRO A 465 -59.16 -5.52 11.58
CA PRO A 465 -58.50 -4.23 11.44
C PRO A 465 -59.48 -3.10 11.72
N ALA A 466 -59.02 -2.11 12.48
CA ALA A 466 -59.79 -0.89 12.71
C ALA A 466 -60.16 -0.24 11.36
N PRO A 467 -61.34 0.40 11.24
CA PRO A 467 -61.71 1.12 10.03
C PRO A 467 -60.59 2.10 9.64
N ALA A 468 -60.21 2.10 8.37
CA ALA A 468 -59.19 3.01 7.87
C ALA A 468 -59.55 4.46 8.24
N PRO A 469 -58.61 5.27 8.75
CA PRO A 469 -58.87 6.68 8.99
C PRO A 469 -59.29 7.32 7.66
N ALA A 470 -60.34 8.13 7.71
CA ALA A 470 -60.83 8.84 6.53
C ALA A 470 -59.68 9.63 5.88
N PRO A 471 -59.61 9.69 4.53
CA PRO A 471 -58.54 10.42 3.86
C PRO A 471 -58.52 11.87 4.36
N PRO A 472 -57.32 12.44 4.62
CA PRO A 472 -57.23 13.83 5.06
C PRO A 472 -57.90 14.73 4.02
N ALA A 473 -58.69 15.69 4.50
CA ALA A 473 -59.35 16.66 3.64
C ALA A 473 -58.31 17.35 2.74
N PRO A 474 -58.63 17.65 1.47
CA PRO A 474 -57.71 18.35 0.59
C PRO A 474 -57.30 19.69 1.23
N PRO A 475 -56.02 20.09 1.12
CA PRO A 475 -55.57 21.35 1.69
C PRO A 475 -56.38 22.52 1.11
N PRO A 476 -56.68 23.56 1.91
CA PRO A 476 -57.36 24.74 1.40
C PRO A 476 -56.54 25.38 0.27
N PRO A 477 -57.19 26.03 -0.71
CA PRO A 477 -56.48 26.70 -1.79
C PRO A 477 -55.49 27.73 -1.21
N PRO A 478 -54.31 27.92 -1.83
CA PRO A 478 -53.30 28.83 -1.33
C PRO A 478 -53.87 30.24 -1.22
N ALA A 479 -53.64 30.88 -0.07
CA ALA A 479 -54.01 32.27 0.13
C ALA A 479 -53.34 33.16 -0.94
N PRO A 480 -54.01 34.22 -1.43
CA PRO A 480 -53.40 35.12 -2.41
C PRO A 480 -52.09 35.70 -1.85
N ALA A 481 -51.06 35.71 -2.68
CA ALA A 481 -49.72 36.13 -2.27
C ALA A 481 -49.77 37.55 -1.66
N PRO A 482 -49.11 37.78 -0.50
CA PRO A 482 -48.99 39.12 0.03
C PRO A 482 -48.28 40.03 -0.97
N ALA A 483 -48.76 41.27 -1.11
CA ALA A 483 -48.14 42.25 -1.99
C ALA A 483 -46.66 42.43 -1.62
N PRO A 484 -45.76 42.67 -2.60
CA PRO A 484 -44.34 42.80 -2.34
C PRO A 484 -44.09 43.92 -1.34
N ALA A 485 -43.36 43.62 -0.27
CA ALA A 485 -42.96 44.60 0.71
C ALA A 485 -42.12 45.71 0.03
N PRO A 486 -42.29 46.99 0.41
CA PRO A 486 -41.45 48.05 -0.10
C PRO A 486 -39.97 47.77 0.24
N PRO A 487 -39.02 48.15 -0.63
CA PRO A 487 -37.60 47.90 -0.38
C PRO A 487 -37.17 48.58 0.93
N PRO A 488 -36.26 47.96 1.71
CA PRO A 488 -35.76 48.56 2.94
C PRO A 488 -35.04 49.88 2.63
N PRO A 489 -35.11 50.87 3.54
CA PRO A 489 -34.36 52.11 3.38
C PRO A 489 -32.84 51.81 3.32
N PRO A 490 -32.05 52.64 2.62
CA PRO A 490 -30.60 52.45 2.57
C PRO A 490 -30.00 52.52 3.98
N PRO A 491 -28.94 51.74 4.26
CA PRO A 491 -28.30 51.75 5.57
C PRO A 491 -27.77 53.17 5.89
N PRO A 492 -27.76 53.58 7.17
CA PRO A 492 -27.18 54.84 7.57
C PRO A 492 -25.69 54.89 7.21
N PRO A 493 -25.13 56.08 6.93
CA PRO A 493 -23.69 56.21 6.70
C PRO A 493 -22.92 55.73 7.95
N PRO A 494 -21.71 55.15 7.77
CA PRO A 494 -20.91 54.69 8.90
C PRO A 494 -20.64 55.86 9.87
N PRO A 495 -20.61 55.61 11.18
CA PRO A 495 -20.23 56.63 12.15
C PRO A 495 -18.83 57.14 11.82
N ARG A 496 -18.60 58.44 12.03
CA ARG A 496 -17.24 58.98 12.01
C ARG A 496 -16.41 58.24 13.07
N PRO A 497 -15.12 57.97 12.83
CA PRO A 497 -14.25 57.42 13.86
C PRO A 497 -14.27 58.37 15.05
N GLU A 498 -14.77 57.85 16.17
CA GLU A 498 -14.66 58.46 17.48
C GLU A 498 -13.17 58.41 17.85
N LEU A 499 -12.61 59.52 18.33
CA LEU A 499 -11.21 59.54 18.75
C LEU A 499 -11.08 58.65 19.98
N GLU A 500 -10.29 57.57 19.86
CA GLU A 500 -9.93 56.74 21.01
C GLU A 500 -9.29 57.62 22.09
N PRO A 501 -9.65 57.46 23.38
CA PRO A 501 -8.92 58.10 24.45
C PRO A 501 -7.47 57.59 24.45
N GLU A 502 -6.50 58.48 24.69
CA GLU A 502 -5.09 58.10 24.79
C GLU A 502 -4.92 56.95 25.80
N PRO A 503 -4.11 55.92 25.48
CA PRO A 503 -3.83 54.86 26.45
C PRO A 503 -3.07 55.45 27.64
N GLU A 504 -3.49 55.07 28.86
CA GLU A 504 -2.69 55.34 30.05
C GLU A 504 -1.30 54.70 29.88
N PRO A 505 -0.21 55.34 30.35
CA PRO A 505 1.13 54.79 30.21
C PRO A 505 1.24 53.47 30.97
N GLU A 506 1.74 52.43 30.29
CA GLU A 506 2.07 51.15 30.93
C GLU A 506 3.05 51.38 32.10
N PRO A 507 2.91 50.66 33.22
CA PRO A 507 3.92 50.68 34.26
C PRO A 507 5.25 50.15 33.71
N GLU A 508 6.36 50.80 34.04
CA GLU A 508 7.69 50.36 33.62
C GLU A 508 7.92 48.89 34.03
N PRO A 509 8.50 48.05 33.14
CA PRO A 509 8.81 46.67 33.49
C PRO A 509 9.82 46.64 34.64
N GLU A 510 9.55 45.86 35.68
CA GLU A 510 10.55 45.57 36.71
C GLU A 510 11.82 45.00 36.06
N PRO A 511 13.02 45.40 36.49
CA PRO A 511 14.26 44.92 35.91
C PRO A 511 14.38 43.40 36.11
N GLU A 512 14.68 42.68 35.02
CA GLU A 512 14.90 41.23 35.07
C GLU A 512 15.91 40.88 36.18
N PRO A 513 15.66 39.83 36.99
CA PRO A 513 16.64 39.37 37.96
C PRO A 513 17.90 38.92 37.22
N GLN A 514 19.03 39.56 37.53
CA GLN A 514 20.32 39.23 36.92
C GLN A 514 20.60 37.73 37.03
N PRO A 515 21.11 37.08 35.98
CA PRO A 515 21.52 35.68 36.08
C PRO A 515 22.56 35.53 37.19
N PRO A 516 22.49 34.48 38.02
CA PRO A 516 23.42 34.30 39.12
C PRO A 516 24.85 34.24 38.58
N GLN A 517 25.76 35.00 39.21
CA GLN A 517 27.18 34.94 38.88
C GLN A 517 27.67 33.49 38.96
N PRO A 518 28.51 33.03 38.01
CA PRO A 518 29.07 31.69 38.07
C PRO A 518 29.84 31.53 39.38
N GLN A 519 29.50 30.49 40.15
CA GLN A 519 30.30 30.11 41.32
C GLN A 519 31.74 29.83 40.88
N PRO A 520 32.76 30.23 41.66
CA PRO A 520 34.13 29.83 41.38
C PRO A 520 34.23 28.30 41.41
N GLU A 521 34.89 27.73 40.40
CA GLU A 521 35.11 26.29 40.32
C GLU A 521 35.84 25.77 41.57
N PRO A 522 35.48 24.58 42.08
CA PRO A 522 36.24 23.97 43.17
C PRO A 522 37.69 23.70 42.71
N PRO A 523 38.69 23.89 43.59
CA PRO A 523 40.10 23.80 43.20
C PRO A 523 40.45 22.39 42.68
N VAL A 524 41.14 22.36 41.54
CA VAL A 524 41.65 21.13 40.93
C VAL A 524 42.50 20.35 41.94
N PRO A 525 42.22 19.06 42.20
CA PRO A 525 43.03 18.27 43.13
C PRO A 525 44.46 18.09 42.59
N PRO A 526 45.48 18.07 43.47
CA PRO A 526 46.87 17.97 43.04
C PRO A 526 47.13 16.65 42.29
N PRO A 527 48.04 16.66 41.30
CA PRO A 527 48.35 15.46 40.53
C PRO A 527 48.92 14.36 41.43
N LYS A 528 48.42 13.13 41.26
CA LYS A 528 48.99 11.95 41.94
C LYS A 528 50.46 11.76 41.53
N PRO A 529 51.36 11.38 42.45
CA PRO A 529 52.74 11.06 42.11
C PRO A 529 52.81 9.95 41.05
N GLN A 530 53.60 10.16 40.00
CA GLN A 530 53.96 9.07 39.09
C GLN A 530 54.89 8.08 39.82
N PRO A 531 54.73 6.76 39.62
CA PRO A 531 55.69 5.79 40.11
C PRO A 531 57.06 5.97 39.41
N PRO A 532 58.19 5.69 40.09
CA PRO A 532 59.52 5.85 39.50
C PRO A 532 59.75 4.88 38.33
N PRO A 533 60.57 5.25 37.33
CA PRO A 533 60.92 4.36 36.23
C PRO A 533 61.73 3.15 36.72
N PRO A 534 61.60 1.98 36.07
CA PRO A 534 62.38 0.79 36.42
C PRO A 534 63.89 0.98 36.15
N PRO A 535 64.76 0.30 36.90
CA PRO A 535 66.21 0.40 36.72
C PRO A 535 66.66 -0.25 35.39
N PRO A 536 67.81 0.19 34.83
CA PRO A 536 68.29 -0.31 33.55
C PRO A 536 68.84 -1.74 33.65
N GLU A 537 68.29 -2.66 32.85
CA GLU A 537 68.84 -4.01 32.70
C GLU A 537 70.20 -3.99 31.98
N GLN A 538 71.11 -4.82 32.47
CA GLN A 538 72.46 -4.94 31.92
C GLN A 538 72.49 -5.88 30.72
N LYS A 539 73.20 -5.43 29.68
CA LYS A 539 73.43 -6.15 28.42
C LYS A 539 74.53 -7.21 28.57
N PRO A 540 74.32 -8.47 28.16
CA PRO A 540 75.40 -9.40 27.85
C PRO A 540 76.00 -9.12 26.46
N THR A 541 77.33 -9.25 26.34
CA THR A 541 78.12 -8.87 25.17
C THR A 541 78.43 -10.06 24.25
N SER A 542 78.97 -9.76 23.05
CA SER A 542 79.69 -10.67 22.12
C SER A 542 78.79 -11.48 21.14
N ILE A 543 79.16 -11.79 19.87
CA ILE A 543 80.42 -11.62 19.10
C ILE A 543 80.14 -11.05 17.67
N THR A 544 81.14 -10.39 17.09
CA THR A 544 81.22 -9.74 15.76
C THR A 544 81.25 -10.69 14.55
N SER A 545 80.64 -10.28 13.42
CA SER A 545 81.21 -10.45 12.07
C SER A 545 80.63 -9.40 11.09
N SER A 546 81.42 -8.96 10.11
CA SER A 546 81.28 -7.63 9.47
C SER A 546 81.34 -7.62 7.93
N THR A 547 80.48 -6.83 7.28
CA THR A 547 80.65 -6.13 5.96
C THR A 547 79.37 -5.32 5.66
N SER A 548 79.33 -4.16 4.99
CA SER A 548 80.38 -3.23 4.51
C SER A 548 79.78 -1.85 4.07
N THR A 549 80.36 -0.75 4.55
CA THR A 549 80.64 0.55 3.85
C THR A 549 79.55 1.38 3.10
N THR A 550 79.22 2.57 3.68
CA THR A 550 79.11 3.94 3.07
C THR A 550 78.15 4.22 1.87
N SER A 551 77.59 5.42 1.65
CA SER A 551 78.08 6.78 1.95
C SER A 551 76.98 7.90 2.06
N SER A 552 77.32 8.99 2.77
CA SER A 552 77.00 10.44 2.62
C SER A 552 75.86 10.99 1.72
N SER A 553 75.30 12.21 1.87
CA SER A 553 75.09 13.23 2.95
C SER A 553 74.85 14.62 2.29
N LYS A 554 73.92 15.46 2.80
CA LYS A 554 73.82 16.97 2.73
C LYS A 554 72.35 17.45 2.63
N THR A 555 71.96 18.73 2.77
CA THR A 555 72.24 19.80 3.78
C THR A 555 71.19 20.92 3.58
N LYS A 556 70.82 21.59 4.66
CA LYS A 556 69.84 22.68 4.85
C LYS A 556 70.23 24.01 4.16
N ILE A 557 69.25 24.92 3.86
CA ILE A 557 69.26 26.40 4.12
C ILE A 557 68.04 27.13 3.47
N SER A 558 67.74 28.35 3.96
CA SER A 558 66.57 29.22 3.73
C SER A 558 66.94 30.51 2.97
N THR A 559 65.98 31.25 2.36
CA THR A 559 65.67 32.71 2.61
C THR A 559 64.86 33.48 1.52
N THR A 560 63.77 34.13 1.95
CA THR A 560 63.31 35.56 1.80
C THR A 560 63.39 36.41 0.50
N ARG A 561 62.32 37.22 0.26
CA ARG A 561 62.16 38.54 -0.47
C ARG A 561 61.32 38.50 -1.79
N LYS A 562 60.71 39.59 -2.34
CA LYS A 562 60.03 40.85 -1.86
C LYS A 562 59.51 41.65 -3.11
N ALA A 563 58.49 42.52 -2.96
CA ALA A 563 58.09 43.67 -3.84
C ALA A 563 57.31 43.38 -5.17
N SER A 564 56.60 44.31 -5.85
CA SER A 564 55.83 45.53 -5.48
C SER A 564 55.14 46.19 -6.72
N SER A 565 53.91 46.74 -6.57
CA SER A 565 53.27 47.89 -7.32
C SER A 565 53.24 47.95 -8.87
N THR A 566 52.19 48.47 -9.55
CA THR A 566 51.84 49.92 -9.64
C THR A 566 50.42 50.18 -10.22
N LYS A 567 49.84 51.37 -9.94
CA LYS A 567 48.50 51.87 -10.34
C LYS A 567 48.39 52.30 -11.83
N THR A 568 47.15 52.55 -12.33
CA THR A 568 46.65 53.88 -12.76
C THR A 568 45.10 53.88 -12.91
N SER A 569 44.47 55.05 -12.91
CA SER A 569 43.04 55.38 -12.69
C SER A 569 42.29 55.92 -13.92
N SER A 570 40.95 55.89 -13.91
CA SER A 570 40.08 57.04 -14.28
C SER A 570 38.59 56.79 -13.96
N THR A 571 37.74 57.82 -14.14
CA THR A 571 36.48 57.99 -13.38
C THR A 571 35.37 58.66 -14.22
N THR A 572 34.16 58.09 -14.28
CA THR A 572 32.83 58.76 -14.45
C THR A 572 31.71 57.70 -14.52
N LYS A 573 30.39 57.95 -14.44
CA LYS A 573 29.46 58.72 -13.58
C LYS A 573 28.06 58.65 -14.25
N THR A 574 26.99 58.46 -13.46
CA THR A 574 25.57 58.85 -13.76
C THR A 574 24.65 57.95 -14.63
N SER A 575 23.73 57.25 -13.95
CA SER A 575 22.25 57.24 -14.06
C SER A 575 21.45 56.93 -15.36
N ALA A 576 20.29 56.30 -15.12
CA ALA A 576 19.01 56.29 -15.85
C ALA A 576 18.61 55.04 -16.68
N ARG A 577 17.37 54.61 -16.43
CA ARG A 577 16.57 53.45 -16.89
C ARG A 577 15.98 53.73 -18.30
N PRO A 578 15.86 52.76 -19.24
CA PRO A 578 14.70 51.85 -19.25
C PRO A 578 14.92 50.39 -19.72
N SER A 579 13.99 49.51 -19.32
CA SER A 579 13.71 48.18 -19.92
C SER A 579 13.10 48.36 -21.33
N PRO A 580 13.15 47.41 -22.29
CA PRO A 580 12.62 46.04 -22.10
C PRO A 580 13.22 44.87 -22.95
N THR A 581 12.70 43.66 -22.69
CA THR A 581 12.58 42.41 -23.51
C THR A 581 13.77 41.71 -24.20
N GLU A 582 13.81 40.38 -23.99
CA GLU A 582 14.29 39.27 -24.86
C GLU A 582 15.79 39.10 -25.23
N GLY A 583 16.27 37.84 -25.20
CA GLY A 583 17.59 37.45 -25.70
C GLY A 583 18.21 36.20 -25.04
N THR A 584 17.91 35.01 -25.56
CA THR A 584 18.45 33.70 -25.14
C THR A 584 19.97 33.56 -25.34
N PHE A 585 20.71 32.92 -24.42
CA PHE A 585 21.93 32.16 -24.76
C PHE A 585 22.24 31.03 -23.75
N THR A 586 23.18 30.15 -24.11
CA THR A 586 23.25 28.75 -23.66
C THR A 586 24.42 28.37 -22.74
N GLY A 587 24.16 27.44 -21.81
CA GLY A 587 25.02 26.29 -21.47
C GLY A 587 26.27 26.47 -20.57
N SER A 588 26.36 25.63 -19.52
CA SER A 588 27.54 24.76 -19.28
C SER A 588 27.21 23.60 -18.32
N SER A 589 27.99 22.52 -18.41
CA SER A 589 27.69 21.16 -17.89
C SER A 589 27.97 20.93 -16.41
N ALA A 590 27.20 19.99 -15.82
CA ALA A 590 27.64 19.19 -14.68
C ALA A 590 28.58 18.06 -15.15
N SER A 591 29.61 17.75 -14.36
CA SER A 591 30.63 16.74 -14.67
C SER A 591 30.18 15.32 -14.31
N HIS A 592 30.43 14.36 -15.21
CA HIS A 592 29.98 12.97 -15.10
C HIS A 592 31.19 12.05 -14.85
N LEU A 593 31.26 11.38 -13.69
CA LEU A 593 32.39 10.48 -13.38
C LEU A 593 32.47 9.29 -14.35
N SER A 594 33.71 8.86 -14.61
CA SER A 594 34.05 7.84 -15.59
C SER A 594 33.72 6.42 -15.11
N PHE A 595 33.62 5.50 -16.07
CA PHE A 595 33.38 4.07 -15.80
C PHE A 595 34.48 3.43 -14.95
N PHE A 596 35.73 3.88 -15.09
CA PHE A 596 36.87 3.35 -14.32
C PHE A 596 36.80 3.75 -12.84
N GLU A 597 36.40 4.99 -12.53
CA GLU A 597 36.25 5.47 -11.14
C GLU A 597 35.13 4.72 -10.41
N LYS A 598 33.98 4.52 -11.07
CA LYS A 598 32.87 3.70 -10.54
C LYS A 598 33.30 2.26 -10.25
N ARG A 599 34.14 1.67 -11.12
CA ARG A 599 34.66 0.31 -10.94
C ARG A 599 35.70 0.22 -9.82
N HIS A 600 36.50 1.28 -9.60
CA HIS A 600 37.46 1.34 -8.49
C HIS A 600 36.77 1.49 -7.13
N LEU A 601 35.74 2.34 -7.04
CA LEU A 601 34.86 2.47 -5.86
C LEU A 601 34.18 1.14 -5.50
N LEU A 602 33.63 0.43 -6.49
CA LEU A 602 33.03 -0.89 -6.28
C LEU A 602 34.05 -1.91 -5.74
N LEU A 603 35.29 -1.89 -6.23
CA LEU A 603 36.35 -2.77 -5.75
C LEU A 603 36.73 -2.48 -4.29
N GLN A 604 36.79 -1.20 -3.89
CA GLN A 604 37.04 -0.81 -2.50
C GLN A 604 35.89 -1.21 -1.56
N MET A 605 34.63 -1.09 -2.00
CA MET A 605 33.48 -1.55 -1.21
C MET A 605 33.49 -3.07 -1.01
N ILE A 606 33.87 -3.85 -2.03
CA ILE A 606 34.00 -5.32 -1.91
C ILE A 606 35.14 -5.68 -0.95
N LEU A 607 36.29 -5.02 -1.03
CA LEU A 607 37.41 -5.23 -0.10
C LEU A 607 37.04 -4.89 1.35
N LEU A 608 36.27 -3.82 1.58
CA LEU A 608 35.72 -3.48 2.90
C LEU A 608 34.77 -4.57 3.42
N LEU A 609 33.87 -5.11 2.58
CA LEU A 609 32.98 -6.20 2.97
C LEU A 609 33.77 -7.47 3.38
N PHE A 610 34.80 -7.84 2.63
CA PHE A 610 35.68 -8.95 3.00
C PHE A 610 36.43 -8.70 4.31
N PHE A 611 36.86 -7.46 4.57
CA PHE A 611 37.54 -7.10 5.81
C PHE A 611 36.64 -7.28 7.05
N PHE A 612 35.36 -6.90 6.96
CA PHE A 612 34.39 -7.11 8.04
C PHE A 612 33.98 -8.58 8.21
N LEU A 613 33.88 -9.36 7.13
CA LEU A 613 33.55 -10.80 7.20
C LEU A 613 34.65 -11.65 7.86
N PHE A 614 35.92 -11.27 7.74
CA PHE A 614 37.04 -12.02 8.35
C PHE A 614 37.39 -11.61 9.79
N LEU A 615 37.04 -10.39 10.22
CA LEU A 615 37.24 -9.94 11.61
C LEU A 615 36.08 -10.31 12.56
N GLY A 616 34.93 -10.73 12.03
CA GLY A 616 33.75 -11.13 12.82
C GLY A 616 33.81 -12.51 13.48
N TYR A 617 34.93 -13.24 13.39
CA TYR A 617 35.06 -14.63 13.88
C TYR A 617 36.07 -14.83 15.03
N SER A 618 36.50 -13.74 15.68
CA SER A 618 37.34 -13.82 16.90
C SER A 618 37.06 -12.67 17.85
N PHE A 619 35.92 -12.72 18.54
CA PHE A 619 35.68 -12.14 19.86
C PHE A 619 34.55 -12.90 20.58
#